data_AF-A0A1Q3PHG9-F1
#
_entry.id   AF-A0A1Q3PHG9-F1
#
_cell.length_a   1.000
_cell.length_b   1.000
_cell.length_c   1.000
_cell.angle_alpha   90.00
_cell.angle_beta   90.00
_cell.angle_gamma   90.00
#
_symmetry.space_group_name_H-M   'P 1'
#
loop_
_entity.id
_entity.type
_entity.pdbx_description
1 polymer ?
#
loop_
_entity_poly.entity_id
_entity_poly.type
_entity_poly.pdbx_seq_one_letter_code
_entity_poly.pdbx_strand_id
1 'polypeptide(L)' 'MKEKIRHLIAEKIIEQGQIKIRMRNLAVVEKLSEEVQNYFLDRLRNLDEDIETLKKILKQLDQ' A
#
# COMPACT_ATOMS: atom_id res chain seq x y z
N MET A 1 -4.31 -0.26 -21.61
CA MET A 1 -3.43 -1.05 -20.71
C MET A 1 -2.69 -0.16 -19.71
N LYS A 2 -1.95 0.87 -20.15
CA LYS A 2 -1.28 1.86 -19.27
C LYS A 2 -2.22 2.53 -18.26
N GLU A 3 -3.38 2.98 -18.73
CA GLU A 3 -4.44 3.59 -17.90
C GLU A 3 -4.86 2.69 -16.72
N LYS A 4 -5.02 1.39 -17.00
CA LYS A 4 -5.40 0.38 -16.01
C LYS A 4 -4.30 0.18 -14.97
N ILE A 5 -3.04 0.16 -15.39
CA ILE A 5 -1.89 0.06 -14.47
C ILE A 5 -1.80 1.31 -13.58
N ARG A 6 -2.01 2.50 -14.14
CA ARG A 6 -2.06 3.75 -13.36
C ARG A 6 -3.17 3.72 -12.30
N HIS A 7 -4.35 3.21 -12.65
CA HIS A 7 -5.44 3.03 -11.69
C HIS A 7 -5.07 2.04 -10.58
N LEU A 8 -4.47 0.89 -10.91
CA LEU A 8 -4.02 -0.09 -9.92
C LEU A 8 -2.97 0.50 -8.96
N ILE A 9 -2.05 1.33 -9.45
CA ILE A 9 -1.08 2.04 -8.60
C ILE A 9 -1.81 2.99 -7.66
N ALA A 10 -2.77 3.78 -8.17
CA ALA A 10 -3.55 4.70 -7.36
C ALA A 10 -4.35 3.98 -6.26
N GLU A 11 -5.01 2.87 -6.58
CA GLU A 11 -5.73 2.03 -5.62
C GLU A 11 -4.82 1.55 -4.49
N LYS A 12 -3.61 1.07 -4.82
CA LYS A 12 -2.63 0.62 -3.81
C LYS A 12 -2.14 1.77 -2.93
N ILE A 13 -1.90 2.95 -3.49
CA ILE A 13 -1.52 4.15 -2.70
C ILE A 13 -2.64 4.54 -1.74
N ILE A 14 -3.90 4.48 -2.20
CA ILE A 14 -5.07 4.75 -1.35
C ILE A 14 -5.14 3.72 -0.21
N GLU A 15 -4.94 2.43 -0.50
CA GLU A 15 -4.90 1.38 0.51
C GLU A 15 -3.81 1.63 1.57
N GLN A 16 -2.60 2.04 1.15
CA GLN A 16 -1.54 2.43 2.08
C GLN A 16 -1.96 3.58 3.01
N GLY A 17 -2.63 4.59 2.45
CA GLY A 17 -3.18 5.71 3.24
C GLY A 17 -4.19 5.24 4.28
N GLN A 18 -5.12 4.37 3.88
CA GLN A 18 -6.14 3.80 4.78
C GLN A 18 -5.51 2.96 5.91
N ILE A 19 -4.48 2.16 5.61
CA ILE A 19 -3.75 1.38 6.63
C ILE A 19 -3.10 2.31 7.66
N LYS A 20 -2.41 3.37 7.22
CA LYS A 20 -1.75 4.33 8.13
C LYS A 20 -2.75 5.03 9.04
N ILE A 21 -3.91 5.43 8.49
CA ILE A 21 -5.00 6.01 9.29
C ILE A 21 -5.52 5.00 10.32
N ARG A 22 -5.73 3.74 9.92
CA ARG A 22 -6.22 2.69 10.81
C ARG A 22 -5.23 2.37 11.94
N MET A 23 -3.95 2.26 11.63
CA MET A 23 -2.88 2.09 12.63
C MET A 23 -2.88 3.25 13.64
N ARG A 24 -2.94 4.50 13.14
CA ARG A 24 -3.01 5.69 14.00
C ARG A 24 -4.25 5.64 14.91
N ASN A 25 -5.41 5.32 14.37
CA ASN A 25 -6.65 5.25 15.15
C ASN A 25 -6.56 4.19 16.25
N LEU A 26 -5.97 3.03 15.96
CA LEU A 26 -5.75 1.97 16.94
C LEU A 26 -4.75 2.40 18.03
N ALA A 27 -3.69 3.11 17.65
CA ALA A 27 -2.71 3.64 18.61
C ALA A 27 -3.35 4.66 19.55
N VAL A 28 -4.18 5.57 19.02
CA VAL A 28 -4.87 6.61 19.81
C VAL A 28 -5.82 6.01 20.85
N VAL A 29 -6.44 4.87 20.57
CA VAL A 29 -7.34 4.19 21.52
C VAL A 29 -6.64 3.09 22.32
N GLU A 30 -5.30 3.06 22.32
CA GLU A 30 -4.46 2.07 23.03
C GLU A 30 -4.79 0.61 22.68
N LYS A 31 -5.28 0.35 21.46
CA LYS A 31 -5.60 -0.98 20.94
C LYS A 31 -4.64 -1.45 19.84
N LEU A 32 -3.52 -0.75 19.64
CA LEU A 32 -2.48 -1.19 18.71
C LEU A 32 -1.53 -2.14 19.44
N SER A 33 -1.78 -3.45 19.33
CA SER A 33 -0.80 -4.45 19.77
C SER A 33 0.36 -4.54 18.76
N GLU A 34 1.49 -5.06 19.22
CA GLU A 34 2.66 -5.32 18.37
C GLU A 34 2.33 -6.27 17.20
N GLU A 35 1.55 -7.32 17.45
CA GLU A 35 1.09 -8.25 16.41
C GLU A 35 0.27 -7.53 15.32
N VAL A 36 -0.67 -6.69 15.73
CA VAL A 36 -1.52 -5.91 14.80
C VAL A 36 -0.68 -4.87 14.05
N GLN A 37 0.27 -4.24 14.73
CA GLN A 37 1.21 -3.31 14.10
C GLN A 37 2.05 -4.02 13.04
N ASN A 38 2.65 -5.17 13.36
CA ASN A 38 3.47 -5.95 12.46
C ASN A 38 2.66 -6.41 11.24
N TYR A 39 1.43 -6.89 11.45
CA TYR A 39 0.52 -7.22 10.35
C TYR A 39 0.32 -6.06 9.37
N PHE A 40 0.09 -4.85 9.87
CA PHE A 40 -0.06 -3.68 8.99
C PHE A 40 1.24 -3.27 8.32
N LEU A 41 2.38 -3.38 9.00
CA LEU A 41 3.70 -3.09 8.42
C LEU A 41 4.05 -4.06 7.29
N ASP A 42 3.78 -5.35 7.47
CA ASP A 42 3.96 -6.36 6.42
C ASP A 42 3.04 -6.08 5.22
N ARG A 43 1.79 -5.68 5.48
CA ARG A 43 0.87 -5.29 4.41
C ARG A 43 1.38 -4.06 3.65
N LEU A 44 1.91 -3.04 4.34
CA LEU A 44 2.50 -1.86 3.71
C LEU A 44 3.70 -2.22 2.83
N ARG A 45 4.58 -3.11 3.31
CA ARG A 45 5.73 -3.60 2.54
C ARG A 45 5.29 -4.30 1.25
N ASN A 46 4.31 -5.19 1.33
CA ASN A 46 3.78 -5.86 0.14
C ASN A 46 3.16 -4.87 -0.87
N LEU A 47 2.48 -3.82 -0.38
CA LEU A 47 1.95 -2.77 -1.26
C LEU A 47 3.05 -1.98 -1.97
N ASP A 48 4.17 -1.68 -1.28
CA ASP A 48 5.32 -1.03 -1.90
C ASP A 48 5.95 -1.88 -3.00
N GLU A 49 6.12 -3.19 -2.75
CA GLU A 49 6.65 -4.14 -3.74
C GLU A 49 5.74 -4.27 -4.97
N ASP A 50 4.42 -4.33 -4.76
CA ASP A 50 3.43 -4.36 -5.83
C ASP A 50 3.44 -3.07 -6.66
N ILE A 51 3.49 -1.90 -6.00
CA ILE A 51 3.57 -0.60 -6.69
C ILE A 51 4.85 -0.52 -7.54
N GLU A 52 5.98 -0.96 -6.99
CA GLU A 52 7.25 -0.95 -7.72
C GLU A 52 7.21 -1.87 -8.94
N THR A 53 6.61 -3.05 -8.81
CA THR A 53 6.39 -3.98 -9.92
C THR A 53 5.51 -3.34 -11.00
N LEU A 54 4.39 -2.71 -10.61
CA LEU A 54 3.50 -2.02 -11.55
C LEU A 54 4.19 -0.84 -12.26
N LYS A 55 5.03 -0.08 -11.56
CA LYS A 55 5.84 0.99 -12.16
C LYS A 55 6.83 0.45 -13.20
N LYS A 56 7.49 -0.68 -12.92
CA LYS A 56 8.39 -1.35 -13.87
C LYS A 56 7.65 -1.79 -15.13
N ILE A 57 6.47 -2.41 -14.98
CA ILE A 57 5.62 -2.81 -16.11
C ILE A 57 5.19 -1.58 -16.92
N LEU A 58 4.75 -0.50 -16.25
CA LEU A 58 4.33 0.73 -16.93
C LEU A 58 5.47 1.31 -17.77
N LYS A 59 6.69 1.36 -17.21
CA LYS A 59 7.89 1.83 -17.91
C LYS A 59 8.21 0.99 -19.15
N GLN A 60 8.04 -0.33 -19.08
CA GLN A 60 8.25 -1.23 -20.23
C GLN A 60 7.22 -1.01 -21.34
N LEU A 61 5.99 -0.61 -21.01
CA LEU A 61 4.96 -0.29 -22.00
C LEU A 61 5.14 1.10 -22.64
N ASP A 62 5.88 2.00 -21.98
CA ASP A 62 6.23 3.32 -22.50
C ASP A 62 7.41 3.31 -23.48
N GLN A 63 8.14 2.18 -23.56
CA GLN A 63 9.11 1.88 -24.61
C GLN A 63 8.44 1.29 -25.84
#